data_AF-A0A7S0B2M8-F1
#
_entry.id   AF-A0A7S0B2M8-F1
#
_cell.length_a   1.000
_cell.length_b   1.000
_cell.length_c   1.000
_cell.angle_alpha   90.00
_cell.angle_beta   90.00
_cell.angle_gamma   90.00
#
_symmetry.space_group_name_H-M   'P 1'
#
loop_
_entity.id
_entity.type
_entity.pdbx_description
1 polymer ?
#
loop_
_entity_poly.entity_id
_entity_poly.type
_entity_poly.pdbx_seq_one_letter_code
_entity_poly.pdbx_strand_id
1 'polypeptide(L)'
;QKALMSASIGKMDYRKSDGPAGEQKLEREGLVAGHAYSIIQAREISDGPLGSGPTYKLLQIRNPWGTYEWKGAWSDKSSKWKKHPGIAKKLNFEAAVDGAFWMEASDFLRMYTRVNVCDRTTTKDHSLDVNENDGSCGIIKGFFCGCAEYWICCKGFRNLYCAHHTTDETLDAHDKACCMV
;
A
#
# COMPACT_ATOMS: atom_id res chain seq x y z
N GLN A 1 4.46 -6.91 7.68
CA GLN A 1 3.65 -5.72 7.35
C GLN A 1 2.28 -5.91 7.97
N LYS A 2 1.84 -5.05 8.88
CA LYS A 2 0.63 -5.30 9.72
C LYS A 2 -0.69 -4.95 9.01
N ALA A 3 -0.65 -4.12 7.98
CA ALA A 3 -1.81 -3.75 7.17
C ALA A 3 -1.39 -3.45 5.73
N LEU A 4 -2.29 -3.67 4.78
CA LEU A 4 -2.18 -3.17 3.41
C LEU A 4 -2.98 -1.88 3.29
N MET A 5 -2.43 -0.88 2.62
CA MET A 5 -3.06 0.43 2.50
C MET A 5 -3.13 0.86 1.03
N SER A 6 -4.29 1.34 0.61
CA SER A 6 -4.48 1.96 -0.70
C SER A 6 -5.12 3.33 -0.56
N ALA A 7 -4.90 4.19 -1.54
CA ALA A 7 -5.50 5.51 -1.58
C ALA A 7 -5.99 5.82 -2.99
N SER A 8 -7.05 6.63 -3.11
CA SER A 8 -7.57 7.03 -4.41
C SER A 8 -7.89 8.51 -4.45
N ILE A 9 -7.75 9.09 -5.63
CA ILE A 9 -8.10 10.48 -5.90
C ILE A 9 -9.51 10.50 -6.49
N GLY A 10 -10.44 11.17 -5.80
CA GLY A 10 -11.82 11.35 -6.24
C GLY A 10 -11.91 12.21 -7.50
N LYS A 11 -12.92 11.95 -8.33
CA LYS A 11 -13.23 12.82 -9.47
C LYS A 11 -14.15 13.95 -9.00
N MET A 12 -13.89 15.15 -9.54
CA MET A 12 -14.81 16.29 -9.40
C MET A 12 -15.91 16.24 -10.49
N ASP A 13 -15.56 15.86 -11.73
CA ASP A 13 -16.49 15.78 -12.87
C ASP A 13 -16.14 14.60 -13.79
N TYR A 14 -17.15 14.01 -14.45
CA TYR A 14 -16.97 13.03 -15.52
C TYR A 14 -16.93 13.75 -16.88
N ARG A 15 -15.87 13.53 -17.67
CA ARG A 15 -15.66 14.21 -18.97
C ARG A 15 -15.55 13.20 -20.11
N LYS A 16 -15.93 13.63 -21.33
CA LYS A 16 -15.76 12.81 -22.55
C LYS A 16 -14.29 12.46 -22.85
N SER A 17 -13.33 13.19 -22.27
CA SER A 17 -11.89 12.97 -22.42
C SER A 17 -11.31 11.97 -21.41
N ASP A 18 -12.14 11.43 -20.51
CA ASP A 18 -11.68 10.49 -19.49
C ASP A 18 -11.29 9.13 -20.12
N GLY A 19 -10.50 8.35 -19.39
CA GLY A 19 -10.06 7.02 -19.79
C GLY A 19 -11.22 6.02 -19.96
N PRO A 20 -10.94 4.80 -20.47
CA PRO A 20 -11.97 3.78 -20.70
C PRO A 20 -12.67 3.29 -19.42
N ALA A 21 -12.03 3.36 -18.25
CA ALA A 21 -12.69 3.15 -16.94
C ALA A 21 -12.96 4.49 -16.21
N GLY A 22 -12.92 5.58 -16.98
CA GLY A 22 -13.19 6.95 -16.57
C GLY A 22 -12.00 7.66 -15.93
N GLU A 23 -10.79 7.10 -15.91
CA GLU A 23 -9.67 7.72 -15.21
C GLU A 23 -9.28 9.06 -15.83
N GLN A 24 -9.03 10.06 -14.99
CA GLN A 24 -8.69 11.42 -15.42
C GLN A 24 -7.23 11.71 -15.09
N LYS A 25 -6.43 12.03 -16.11
CA LYS A 25 -5.02 12.36 -15.95
C LYS A 25 -4.87 13.80 -15.43
N LEU A 26 -4.29 13.95 -14.25
CA LEU A 26 -3.92 15.23 -13.65
C LEU A 26 -2.51 15.60 -14.09
N GLU A 27 -2.38 16.14 -15.30
CA GLU A 27 -1.07 16.34 -15.94
C GLU A 27 -0.13 17.29 -15.17
N ARG A 28 -0.67 18.29 -14.48
CA ARG A 28 0.11 19.28 -13.70
C ARG A 28 0.79 18.62 -12.52
N GLU A 29 0.05 17.82 -11.78
CA GLU A 29 0.51 17.12 -10.58
C GLU A 29 1.24 15.80 -10.90
N GLY A 30 0.96 15.24 -12.09
CA GLY A 30 1.48 13.95 -12.55
C GLY A 30 0.67 12.76 -12.04
N LEU A 31 -0.52 12.97 -11.50
CA LEU A 31 -1.35 11.92 -10.88
C LEU A 31 -2.55 11.55 -11.76
N VAL A 32 -3.34 10.57 -11.34
CA VAL A 32 -4.52 10.06 -12.04
C VAL A 32 -5.68 9.96 -11.06
N ALA A 33 -6.78 10.64 -11.35
CA ALA A 33 -8.03 10.57 -10.61
C ALA A 33 -8.91 9.42 -11.09
N GLY A 34 -9.73 8.87 -10.19
CA GLY A 34 -10.54 7.68 -10.45
C GLY A 34 -9.77 6.37 -10.45
N HIS A 35 -8.57 6.35 -9.86
CA HIS A 35 -7.71 5.17 -9.78
C HIS A 35 -7.16 4.97 -8.36
N ALA A 36 -6.78 3.74 -8.03
CA ALA A 36 -6.24 3.35 -6.72
C ALA A 36 -4.71 3.22 -6.76
N TYR A 37 -4.06 3.83 -5.78
CA TYR A 37 -2.63 3.77 -5.52
C TYR A 37 -2.35 2.91 -4.29
N SER A 38 -1.17 2.30 -4.21
CA SER A 38 -0.73 1.60 -3.01
C SER A 38 0.14 2.52 -2.14
N ILE A 39 -0.15 2.59 -0.85
CA ILE A 39 0.75 3.22 0.13
C ILE A 39 1.74 2.14 0.56
N ILE A 40 3.01 2.32 0.19
CA ILE A 40 4.08 1.34 0.48
C ILE A 40 4.59 1.54 1.91
N GLN A 41 4.91 2.79 2.26
CA GLN A 41 5.43 3.11 3.59
C GLN A 41 5.18 4.58 3.97
N ALA A 42 5.13 4.82 5.26
CA ALA A 42 5.08 6.15 5.87
C ALA A 42 6.28 6.30 6.81
N ARG A 43 6.98 7.42 6.72
CA ARG A 43 8.19 7.72 7.51
C ARG A 43 8.13 9.14 8.03
N GLU A 44 8.54 9.33 9.28
CA GLU A 44 8.79 10.64 9.85
C GLU A 44 10.29 10.81 10.04
N ILE A 45 10.88 11.84 9.42
CA ILE A 45 12.34 12.01 9.36
C ILE A 45 12.71 13.47 9.63
N SER A 46 13.55 13.68 10.63
CA SER A 46 14.18 14.97 10.91
C SER A 46 15.44 15.17 10.07
N ASP A 47 15.55 16.36 9.50
CA ASP A 47 16.74 16.85 8.82
C ASP A 47 17.70 17.47 9.85
N GLY A 48 18.94 17.00 9.90
CA GLY A 48 19.96 17.53 10.81
C GLY A 48 20.58 16.50 11.79
N PRO A 49 21.72 16.86 12.41
CA PRO A 49 22.41 16.01 13.39
C PRO A 49 21.52 15.82 14.62
N LEU A 50 21.44 14.59 15.15
CA LEU A 50 20.65 14.27 16.35
C LEU A 50 19.16 14.68 16.30
N GLY A 51 18.61 14.94 15.11
CA GLY A 51 17.20 15.34 14.94
C GLY A 51 16.90 16.80 15.28
N SER A 52 17.91 17.69 15.25
CA SER A 52 17.76 19.09 15.65
C SER A 52 17.04 20.01 14.64
N GLY A 53 16.81 19.57 13.40
CA GLY A 53 16.18 20.40 12.37
C GLY A 53 14.78 19.95 11.99
N PRO A 54 14.24 20.43 10.85
CA PRO A 54 12.84 20.25 10.49
C PRO A 54 12.50 18.77 10.28
N THR A 55 11.33 18.37 10.77
CA THR A 55 10.80 17.03 10.61
C THR A 55 9.83 16.96 9.43
N TYR A 56 10.03 15.99 8.55
CA TYR A 56 9.20 15.73 7.40
C TYR A 56 8.44 14.41 7.57
N LYS A 57 7.13 14.45 7.34
CA LYS A 57 6.27 13.27 7.25
C LYS A 57 6.12 12.89 5.78
N LEU A 58 6.78 11.81 5.38
CA LEU A 58 6.91 11.38 3.99
C LEU A 58 6.18 10.05 3.78
N LEU A 59 5.48 9.96 2.65
CA LEU A 59 4.77 8.77 2.21
C LEU A 59 5.41 8.29 0.91
N GLN A 60 5.71 6.99 0.82
CA GLN A 60 6.03 6.35 -0.44
C GLN A 60 4.76 5.70 -1.00
N ILE A 61 4.39 6.10 -2.20
CA ILE A 61 3.17 5.68 -2.88
C ILE A 61 3.54 5.10 -4.23
N ARG A 62 2.78 4.11 -4.69
CA ARG A 62 2.98 3.49 -5.99
C ARG A 62 1.71 3.50 -6.83
N ASN A 63 1.86 3.96 -8.07
CA ASN A 63 0.91 3.73 -9.14
C ASN A 63 1.14 2.31 -9.71
N PRO A 64 0.15 1.40 -9.66
CA PRO A 64 0.31 0.05 -10.21
C PRO A 64 0.53 0.04 -11.73
N TRP A 65 0.23 1.12 -12.45
CA TRP A 65 0.52 1.24 -13.89
C TRP A 65 2.01 1.50 -14.20
N GLY A 66 2.85 1.70 -13.18
CA GLY A 66 4.29 1.94 -13.35
C GLY A 66 4.63 3.28 -14.01
N THR A 67 3.66 4.18 -14.13
CA THR A 67 3.79 5.51 -14.76
C THR A 67 2.92 6.52 -13.99
N TYR A 68 2.92 7.78 -14.42
CA TYR A 68 2.15 8.86 -13.76
C TYR A 68 2.52 9.03 -12.29
N GLU A 69 3.75 9.53 -12.10
CA GLU A 69 4.34 9.82 -10.80
C GLU A 69 4.15 11.28 -10.40
N TRP A 70 4.12 11.50 -9.08
CA TRP A 70 4.08 12.83 -8.49
C TRP A 70 5.18 13.75 -9.03
N LYS A 71 4.83 14.99 -9.37
CA LYS A 71 5.77 16.02 -9.87
C LYS A 71 6.14 17.10 -8.86
N GLY A 72 5.57 17.06 -7.66
CA GLY A 72 5.77 18.09 -6.64
C GLY A 72 7.00 17.87 -5.74
N ALA A 73 6.91 18.34 -4.50
CA ALA A 73 7.97 18.16 -3.51
C ALA A 73 8.23 16.68 -3.24
N TRP A 74 9.50 16.29 -3.15
CA TRP A 74 9.95 14.90 -2.95
C TRP A 74 9.64 13.93 -4.09
N SER A 75 9.14 14.41 -5.23
CA SER A 75 9.14 13.64 -6.48
C SER A 75 10.54 13.17 -6.89
N ASP A 76 10.61 12.20 -7.78
CA ASP A 76 11.87 11.64 -8.28
C ASP A 76 12.81 12.66 -8.90
N LYS A 77 12.24 13.72 -9.50
CA LYS A 77 12.98 14.83 -10.10
C LYS A 77 13.14 16.03 -9.17
N SER A 78 12.71 15.92 -7.90
CA SER A 78 12.67 17.04 -6.97
C SER A 78 14.07 17.49 -6.54
N SER A 79 14.29 18.80 -6.54
CA SER A 79 15.53 19.38 -6.01
C SER A 79 15.66 19.22 -4.49
N LYS A 80 14.58 18.84 -3.77
CA LYS A 80 14.62 18.57 -2.32
C LYS A 80 15.62 17.46 -1.96
N TRP A 81 15.74 16.41 -2.77
CA TRP A 81 16.68 15.32 -2.51
C TRP A 81 18.13 15.80 -2.46
N LYS A 82 18.49 16.76 -3.31
CA LYS A 82 19.83 17.39 -3.32
C LYS A 82 20.04 18.32 -2.14
N LYS A 83 18.99 19.01 -1.68
CA LYS A 83 19.05 19.90 -0.50
C LYS A 83 19.14 19.12 0.81
N HIS A 84 18.55 17.93 0.87
CA HIS A 84 18.48 17.10 2.07
C HIS A 84 19.05 15.69 1.82
N PRO A 85 20.37 15.56 1.53
CA PRO A 85 20.98 14.27 1.18
C PRO A 85 20.92 13.26 2.33
N GLY A 86 20.88 13.73 3.58
CA GLY A 86 20.69 12.87 4.75
C GLY A 86 19.33 12.17 4.76
N ILE A 87 18.27 12.83 4.29
CA ILE A 87 16.94 12.25 4.15
C ILE A 87 16.94 11.22 3.01
N ALA A 88 17.53 11.56 1.86
CA ALA A 88 17.65 10.64 0.73
C ALA A 88 18.33 9.32 1.15
N LYS A 89 19.43 9.43 1.90
CA LYS A 89 20.14 8.26 2.44
C LYS A 89 19.31 7.45 3.45
N LYS A 90 18.61 8.11 4.38
CA LYS A 90 17.75 7.43 5.36
C LYS A 90 16.58 6.69 4.70
N LEU A 91 16.12 7.18 3.56
CA LEU A 91 15.02 6.60 2.78
C LEU A 91 15.48 5.59 1.72
N ASN A 92 16.80 5.40 1.53
CA ASN A 92 17.37 4.68 0.40
C ASN A 92 16.71 5.14 -0.92
N PHE A 93 16.60 6.46 -1.10
CA PHE A 93 15.97 7.03 -2.28
C PHE A 93 16.84 6.80 -3.52
N GLU A 94 16.22 6.20 -4.54
CA GLU A 94 16.75 6.06 -5.89
C GLU A 94 15.68 6.57 -6.85
N ALA A 95 16.06 7.46 -7.77
CA ALA A 95 15.12 7.98 -8.77
C ALA A 95 14.92 6.93 -9.86
N ALA A 96 13.68 6.52 -10.09
CA ALA A 96 13.34 5.50 -11.08
C ALA A 96 11.93 5.75 -11.63
N VAL A 97 11.74 5.52 -12.94
CA VAL A 97 10.40 5.62 -13.55
C VAL A 97 9.71 4.25 -13.42
N ASP A 98 9.25 3.92 -12.21
CA ASP A 98 8.64 2.64 -11.87
C ASP A 98 7.23 2.77 -11.26
N GLY A 99 6.70 4.01 -11.25
CA GLY A 99 5.43 4.37 -10.66
C GLY A 99 5.48 4.58 -9.15
N ALA A 100 6.60 4.33 -8.46
CA ALA A 100 6.78 4.59 -7.04
C ALA A 100 7.42 5.97 -6.84
N PHE A 101 6.87 6.75 -5.91
CA PHE A 101 7.35 8.10 -5.63
C PHE A 101 7.14 8.45 -4.17
N TRP A 102 7.91 9.41 -3.68
CA TRP A 102 7.70 10.02 -2.38
C TRP A 102 6.91 11.32 -2.48
N MET A 103 6.11 11.59 -1.47
CA MET A 103 5.47 12.88 -1.28
C MET A 103 5.33 13.23 0.20
N GLU A 104 5.11 14.50 0.49
CA GLU A 104 4.83 14.94 1.85
C GLU A 104 3.38 14.61 2.25
N ALA A 105 3.15 14.26 3.52
CA ALA A 105 1.82 13.93 4.02
C ALA A 105 0.81 15.09 3.82
N SER A 106 1.27 16.33 3.89
CA SER A 106 0.47 17.53 3.61
C SER A 106 -0.03 17.57 2.15
N ASP A 107 0.83 17.24 1.19
CA ASP A 107 0.45 17.13 -0.22
C ASP A 107 -0.47 15.93 -0.47
N PHE A 108 -0.23 14.81 0.22
CA PHE A 108 -1.11 13.64 0.16
C PHE A 108 -2.53 13.99 0.59
N LEU A 109 -2.71 14.65 1.73
CA LEU A 109 -4.02 15.06 2.24
C LEU A 109 -4.75 16.06 1.33
N ARG A 110 -4.01 16.84 0.54
CA ARG A 110 -4.60 17.77 -0.43
C ARG A 110 -5.07 17.06 -1.71
N MET A 111 -4.37 16.01 -2.12
CA MET A 111 -4.61 15.35 -3.41
C MET A 111 -5.52 14.12 -3.29
N TYR A 112 -5.34 13.30 -2.26
CA TYR A 112 -6.06 12.03 -2.09
C TYR A 112 -7.31 12.24 -1.26
N THR A 113 -8.42 11.64 -1.70
CA THR A 113 -9.73 11.85 -1.06
C THR A 113 -10.19 10.63 -0.27
N ARG A 114 -9.64 9.44 -0.54
CA ARG A 114 -10.00 8.20 0.15
C ARG A 114 -8.76 7.38 0.45
N VAL A 115 -8.75 6.74 1.62
CA VAL A 115 -7.74 5.78 2.06
C VAL A 115 -8.46 4.54 2.55
N ASN A 116 -8.04 3.37 2.07
CA ASN A 116 -8.53 2.08 2.53
C ASN A 116 -7.40 1.38 3.29
N VAL A 117 -7.71 0.82 4.45
CA VAL A 117 -6.77 0.07 5.28
C VAL A 117 -7.32 -1.33 5.47
N CYS A 118 -6.55 -2.33 5.05
CA CYS A 118 -6.83 -3.73 5.30
C CYS A 118 -5.88 -4.23 6.40
N ASP A 119 -6.41 -4.42 7.61
CA ASP A 119 -5.66 -4.97 8.72
C ASP A 119 -5.41 -6.47 8.50
N ARG A 120 -4.15 -6.89 8.62
CA ARG A 120 -3.72 -8.29 8.49
C ARG A 120 -3.40 -8.94 9.84
N THR A 121 -3.59 -8.23 10.95
CA THR A 121 -3.28 -8.77 12.29
C THR A 121 -4.24 -9.85 12.75
N THR A 122 -5.48 -9.86 12.23
CA THR A 122 -6.52 -10.84 12.59
C THR A 122 -6.53 -12.07 11.68
N THR A 123 -5.89 -11.99 10.52
CA THR A 123 -5.66 -13.14 9.65
C THR A 123 -4.41 -13.86 10.15
N LYS A 124 -4.59 -14.95 10.92
CA LYS A 124 -3.64 -16.06 10.80
C LYS A 124 -3.70 -16.44 9.32
N ASP A 125 -2.79 -15.89 8.51
CA ASP A 125 -2.67 -16.29 7.13
C ASP A 125 -2.53 -17.81 7.17
N HIS A 126 -3.60 -18.50 6.82
CA HIS A 126 -3.50 -19.89 6.46
C HIS A 126 -2.74 -19.85 5.14
N SER A 127 -1.40 -19.77 5.23
CA SER A 127 -0.55 -20.12 4.11
C SER A 127 -0.95 -21.55 3.80
N LEU A 128 -1.71 -21.73 2.73
CA LEU A 128 -1.64 -22.99 2.04
C LEU A 128 -0.18 -23.09 1.66
N ASP A 129 0.55 -23.98 2.32
CA ASP A 129 1.88 -24.40 1.87
C ASP A 129 1.70 -25.27 0.62
N VAL A 130 1.00 -24.70 -0.36
CA VAL A 130 1.07 -25.17 -1.73
C VAL A 130 2.49 -24.82 -2.12
N ASN A 131 3.32 -25.86 -2.13
CA ASN A 131 4.70 -25.79 -2.59
C ASN A 131 4.66 -25.49 -4.11
N GLU A 132 4.16 -24.32 -4.52
CA GLU A 132 3.90 -23.93 -5.91
C GLU A 132 5.20 -23.90 -6.72
N ASN A 133 6.32 -23.64 -6.04
CA ASN A 133 7.66 -23.70 -6.61
C ASN A 133 8.14 -25.12 -6.91
N ASP A 134 7.47 -26.17 -6.40
CA ASP A 134 7.79 -27.58 -6.68
C ASP A 134 7.04 -28.10 -7.93
N GLY A 135 6.32 -27.25 -8.67
CA GLY A 135 5.58 -27.61 -9.88
C GLY A 135 4.54 -28.71 -9.63
N SER A 136 4.41 -29.68 -10.56
CA SER A 136 3.46 -30.80 -10.43
C SER A 136 3.69 -31.67 -9.18
N CYS A 137 4.89 -31.64 -8.60
CA CYS A 137 5.22 -32.40 -7.38
C CYS A 137 4.71 -31.73 -6.10
N GLY A 138 4.43 -30.41 -6.11
CA GLY A 138 3.95 -29.68 -4.95
C GLY A 138 2.57 -30.15 -4.45
N ILE A 139 1.70 -30.56 -5.37
CA ILE A 139 0.36 -31.11 -5.04
C ILE A 139 0.49 -32.45 -4.32
N ILE A 140 1.37 -33.33 -4.82
CA ILE A 140 1.60 -34.66 -4.25
C ILE A 140 2.22 -34.53 -2.85
N LYS A 141 3.22 -33.67 -2.71
CA LYS A 141 3.87 -33.37 -1.43
C LYS A 141 2.89 -32.76 -0.41
N GLY A 142 2.05 -31.82 -0.85
CA GLY A 142 0.99 -31.24 -0.03
C GLY A 142 -0.01 -32.28 0.46
N PHE A 143 -0.41 -33.22 -0.39
CA PHE A 143 -1.30 -34.32 -0.01
C PHE A 143 -0.68 -35.24 1.05
N PHE A 144 0.55 -35.72 0.82
CA PHE A 144 1.20 -36.63 1.78
C PHE A 144 1.54 -35.94 3.11
N CYS A 145 2.04 -34.70 3.09
CA CYS A 145 2.29 -33.94 4.30
C CYS A 145 0.99 -33.62 5.05
N GLY A 146 -0.08 -33.24 4.35
CA GLY A 146 -1.39 -33.01 4.93
C GLY A 146 -2.00 -34.27 5.55
N CYS A 147 -1.91 -35.41 4.87
CA CYS A 147 -2.36 -36.69 5.41
C CYS A 147 -1.51 -37.13 6.61
N ALA A 148 -0.20 -36.94 6.59
CA ALA A 148 0.65 -37.23 7.76
C ALA A 148 0.29 -36.33 8.95
N GLU A 149 0.12 -35.02 8.76
CA GLU A 149 -0.29 -34.12 9.84
C GLU A 149 -1.67 -34.47 10.42
N TYR A 150 -2.61 -34.88 9.56
CA TYR A 150 -3.98 -35.21 9.98
C TYR A 150 -4.06 -36.58 10.67
N TRP A 151 -3.53 -37.63 10.03
CA TRP A 151 -3.66 -39.02 10.49
C TRP A 151 -2.61 -39.42 11.52
N ILE A 152 -1.39 -38.87 11.45
CA ILE A 152 -0.27 -39.25 12.34
C ILE A 152 -0.15 -38.26 13.49
N CYS A 153 -0.26 -36.95 13.23
CA CYS A 153 -0.14 -35.94 14.27
C CYS A 153 -1.47 -35.54 14.91
N CYS A 154 -2.58 -36.19 14.53
CA CYS A 154 -3.94 -35.91 15.01
C CYS A 154 -4.34 -34.43 14.97
N LYS A 155 -3.73 -33.63 14.07
CA LYS A 155 -4.15 -32.27 13.83
C LYS A 155 -5.40 -32.38 12.96
N GLY A 156 -6.58 -32.43 13.58
CA GLY A 156 -7.87 -32.54 12.89
C GLY A 156 -8.05 -31.55 11.74
N PHE A 157 -9.15 -31.66 10.98
CA PHE A 157 -9.37 -30.87 9.75
C PHE A 157 -9.13 -29.40 10.08
N ARG A 158 -8.06 -28.81 9.52
CA ARG A 158 -7.83 -27.37 9.65
C ARG A 158 -9.03 -26.71 9.01
N ASN A 159 -9.80 -25.98 9.82
CA ASN A 159 -11.11 -25.41 9.46
C ASN A 159 -11.16 -24.97 8.00
N LEU A 160 -12.04 -25.59 7.21
CA LEU A 160 -12.45 -25.03 5.92
C LEU A 160 -13.13 -23.70 6.25
N TYR A 161 -12.45 -22.59 5.97
CA TYR A 161 -12.95 -21.27 6.27
C TYR A 161 -14.10 -20.94 5.31
N CYS A 162 -15.34 -20.98 5.81
CA CYS A 162 -16.46 -20.33 5.14
C CYS A 162 -16.34 -18.83 5.41
N ALA A 163 -16.09 -18.04 4.37
CA ALA A 163 -15.94 -16.59 4.48
C ALA A 163 -17.16 -15.95 5.16
N HIS A 164 -16.89 -15.11 6.16
CA HIS A 164 -17.92 -14.29 6.81
C HIS A 164 -18.41 -13.22 5.83
N HIS A 165 -19.71 -12.93 5.86
CA HIS A 165 -20.33 -11.91 5.03
C HIS A 165 -19.80 -10.53 5.46
N THR A 166 -19.11 -9.82 4.58
CA THR A 166 -18.73 -8.42 4.81
C THR A 166 -19.98 -7.55 4.85
N THR A 167 -20.09 -6.69 5.87
CA THR A 167 -21.10 -5.64 5.97
C THR A 167 -20.53 -4.33 5.41
N ASP A 168 -21.37 -3.59 4.67
CA ASP A 168 -21.00 -2.36 3.94
C ASP A 168 -20.98 -1.08 4.82
N GLU A 169 -20.92 -1.20 6.15
CA GLU A 169 -21.01 -0.04 7.02
C GLU A 169 -19.70 0.76 7.06
N THR A 170 -19.75 1.98 6.52
CA THR A 170 -18.68 2.98 6.61
C THR A 170 -18.74 3.62 7.99
N LEU A 171 -17.74 3.36 8.84
CA LEU A 171 -17.63 4.02 10.14
C LEU A 171 -16.97 5.40 9.98
N ASP A 172 -17.74 6.46 10.20
CA ASP A 172 -17.21 7.83 10.25
C ASP A 172 -16.35 8.03 11.50
N ALA A 173 -15.10 8.44 11.28
CA ALA A 173 -14.14 8.71 12.34
C ALA A 173 -14.48 10.03 13.05
N HIS A 174 -15.36 9.97 14.04
CA HIS A 174 -15.51 11.07 15.00
C HIS A 174 -14.45 11.00 16.11
N ASP A 175 -13.98 12.19 16.49
CA ASP A 175 -12.87 12.51 17.39
C ASP A 175 -12.76 11.61 18.63
N LYS A 176 -12.01 10.52 18.48
CA LYS A 176 -11.00 9.98 19.39
C LYS A 176 -10.62 8.62 18.84
N ALA A 177 -9.41 8.54 18.29
CA ALA A 177 -8.84 7.28 17.83
C ALA A 177 -8.92 6.21 18.94
N CYS A 178 -9.71 5.17 18.70
CA CYS A 178 -9.53 3.84 19.25
C CYS A 178 -10.24 2.86 18.33
N CYS A 179 -9.48 2.06 17.58
CA CYS A 179 -10.03 0.96 16.79
C CYS A 179 -10.63 -0.09 17.73
N MET A 180 -11.90 -0.46 17.53
CA MET A 180 -12.42 -1.76 17.95
C MET A 180 -13.43 -2.30 16.93
N VAL A 181 -13.07 -3.51 16.46
CA VAL A 181 -13.82 -4.63 15.86
C VAL A 181 -15.07 -4.32 15.03
#